data_AF-A0A942QWL2-F1
#
_entry.id   AF-A0A942QWL2-F1
#
_cell.length_a   1.000
_cell.length_b   1.000
_cell.length_c   1.000
_cell.angle_alpha   90.00
_cell.angle_beta   90.00
_cell.angle_gamma   90.00
#
_symmetry.space_group_name_H-M   'P 1'
#
loop_
_entity.id
_entity.type
_entity.pdbx_description
1 polymer ?
#
loop_
_entity_poly.entity_id
_entity_poly.type
_entity_poly.pdbx_seq_one_letter_code
_entity_poly.pdbx_strand_id
1 'polypeptide(L)'
;MNFKYLVSFLALAILVFSCSKDDKDFDHEAQSKLDDEALVAYLTTHFLDTDGVIKTIKNGQTPLLGQVSTKEVTFNKVSYKIYYLIQNQGVNKNPTRFDSVYVNYTGHLLDSTVFDKSQRKTWLHMNNLIEGWRNVFPLFKGGNVVVNPDESFDFVNHGKGIMFIPSGLAYQNRAQGLIAENSPLIFYFDLYFVETADDDNDLVPNFKEDLNANGEVIDDDTDGDKIPNYLDTDDDGDGILTRDEDINKDGDPTNDDSNGNGIPNYLDKTDKIKKS
;
A
#
# COMPACT_ATOMS: atom_id res chain seq x y z
N MET A 1 -0.21 41.02 72.87
CA MET A 1 0.93 40.10 72.73
C MET A 1 0.39 38.67 72.80
N ASN A 2 0.36 37.99 71.65
CA ASN A 2 0.49 36.55 71.42
C ASN A 2 -0.34 36.10 70.21
N PHE A 3 0.40 35.92 69.13
CA PHE A 3 0.02 35.35 67.85
C PHE A 3 -0.37 33.88 68.02
N LYS A 4 -1.47 33.46 67.40
CA LYS A 4 -1.64 32.06 66.98
C LYS A 4 -2.17 32.05 65.55
N TYR A 5 -1.26 31.75 64.64
CA TYR A 5 -1.52 31.43 63.24
C TYR A 5 -2.40 30.17 63.18
N LEU A 6 -3.56 30.25 62.54
CA LEU A 6 -4.27 29.06 62.07
C LEU A 6 -4.14 29.03 60.55
N VAL A 7 -3.25 28.18 60.08
CA VAL A 7 -2.97 27.95 58.66
C VAL A 7 -4.14 27.19 58.04
N SER A 8 -4.56 27.69 56.88
CA SER A 8 -5.56 27.16 55.97
C SER A 8 -5.22 25.75 55.47
N PHE A 9 -6.26 24.90 55.30
CA PHE A 9 -6.27 23.85 54.28
C PHE A 9 -7.70 23.72 53.74
N LEU A 10 -8.07 24.63 52.84
CA LEU A 10 -9.24 24.43 51.99
C LEU A 10 -8.82 23.44 50.89
N ALA A 11 -9.17 22.17 51.07
CA ALA A 11 -9.03 21.16 50.03
C ALA A 11 -9.99 21.50 48.88
N LEU A 12 -9.48 22.24 47.90
CA LEU A 12 -10.14 22.41 46.61
C LEU A 12 -10.08 21.06 45.90
N ALA A 13 -11.18 20.31 45.96
CA ALA A 13 -11.39 19.13 45.12
C ALA A 13 -11.45 19.59 43.65
N ILE A 14 -10.29 19.66 43.02
CA ILE A 14 -10.19 19.80 41.57
C ILE A 14 -10.68 18.46 41.00
N LEU A 15 -11.94 18.44 40.60
CA LEU A 15 -12.45 17.43 39.67
C LEU A 15 -11.65 17.63 38.38
N VAL A 16 -10.58 16.86 38.24
CA VAL A 16 -9.90 16.65 36.97
C VAL A 16 -10.88 15.85 36.11
N PHE A 17 -11.77 16.56 35.41
CA PHE A 17 -12.27 16.06 34.14
C PHE A 17 -11.05 16.02 33.22
N SER A 18 -10.35 14.89 33.25
CA SER A 18 -9.50 14.50 32.13
C SER A 18 -10.45 14.33 30.95
N CYS A 19 -10.59 15.37 30.12
CA CYS A 19 -10.95 15.17 28.73
C CYS A 19 -9.97 14.13 28.18
N SER A 20 -10.44 12.90 27.99
CA SER A 20 -9.81 11.98 27.06
C SER A 20 -9.61 12.74 25.76
N LYS A 21 -8.40 12.72 25.23
CA LYS A 21 -8.08 13.31 23.93
C LYS A 21 -9.15 12.87 22.93
N ASP A 22 -9.94 13.82 22.42
CA ASP A 22 -10.84 13.60 21.30
C ASP A 22 -10.00 13.43 20.02
N ASP A 23 -9.22 12.35 19.94
CA ASP A 23 -8.90 11.78 18.63
C ASP A 23 -10.19 11.08 18.21
N LYS A 24 -11.00 11.75 17.41
CA LYS A 24 -12.18 11.12 16.81
C LYS A 24 -11.67 9.97 15.96
N ASP A 25 -11.84 8.76 16.47
CA ASP A 25 -11.56 7.54 15.73
C ASP A 25 -12.25 7.62 14.36
N PHE A 26 -11.55 7.18 13.30
CA PHE A 26 -12.11 7.25 11.95
C PHE A 26 -13.21 6.20 11.83
N ASP A 27 -14.46 6.66 11.64
CA ASP A 27 -15.60 5.78 11.45
C ASP A 27 -15.55 5.13 10.06
N HIS A 28 -14.81 4.02 9.98
CA HIS A 28 -14.61 3.28 8.74
C HIS A 28 -15.92 2.86 8.08
N GLU A 29 -16.91 2.41 8.87
CA GLU A 29 -18.17 1.88 8.34
C GLU A 29 -19.08 2.98 7.81
N ALA A 30 -19.19 4.11 8.52
CA ALA A 30 -19.97 5.24 8.03
C ALA A 30 -19.30 5.88 6.81
N GLN A 31 -17.98 6.08 6.86
CA GLN A 31 -17.26 6.78 5.80
C GLN A 31 -17.19 5.96 4.51
N SER A 32 -17.11 4.62 4.57
CA SER A 32 -17.12 3.79 3.36
C SER A 32 -18.38 3.99 2.51
N LYS A 33 -19.53 4.17 3.15
CA LYS A 33 -20.82 4.41 2.48
C LYS A 33 -20.87 5.80 1.85
N LEU A 34 -20.41 6.83 2.57
CA LEU A 34 -20.35 8.21 2.07
C LEU A 34 -19.39 8.35 0.88
N ASP A 35 -18.24 7.69 0.95
CA ASP A 35 -17.27 7.69 -0.15
C ASP A 35 -17.82 6.98 -1.39
N ASP A 36 -18.47 5.82 -1.22
CA ASP A 36 -19.10 5.08 -2.33
C ASP A 36 -20.18 5.94 -3.02
N GLU A 37 -21.05 6.61 -2.24
CA GLU A 37 -22.06 7.52 -2.78
C GLU A 37 -21.44 8.68 -3.56
N ALA A 38 -20.39 9.32 -3.03
CA ALA A 38 -19.69 10.42 -3.69
C ALA A 38 -18.99 9.96 -4.99
N LEU A 39 -18.34 8.79 -4.97
CA LEU A 39 -17.67 8.21 -6.13
C LEU A 39 -18.67 7.81 -7.21
N VAL A 40 -19.78 7.16 -6.85
CA VAL A 40 -20.86 6.81 -7.79
C VAL A 40 -21.47 8.07 -8.42
N ALA A 41 -21.73 9.11 -7.61
CA ALA A 41 -22.24 10.39 -8.12
C ALA A 41 -21.27 11.03 -9.11
N TYR A 42 -19.97 11.05 -8.79
CA TYR A 42 -18.92 11.54 -9.69
C TYR A 42 -18.89 10.74 -11.00
N LEU A 43 -18.83 9.41 -10.92
CA LEU A 43 -18.76 8.50 -12.07
C LEU A 43 -20.01 8.54 -12.96
N THR A 44 -21.17 8.88 -12.40
CA THR A 44 -22.43 9.04 -13.13
C THR A 44 -22.48 10.35 -13.92
N THR A 45 -21.83 11.40 -13.41
CA THR A 45 -21.90 12.76 -13.96
C THR A 45 -20.71 13.13 -14.83
N HIS A 46 -19.68 12.28 -14.88
CA HIS A 46 -18.46 12.48 -15.64
C HIS A 46 -18.24 11.40 -16.70
N PHE A 47 -17.56 11.77 -17.78
CA PHE A 47 -17.12 10.88 -18.85
C PHE A 47 -15.62 11.05 -19.10
N LEU A 48 -14.97 10.02 -19.66
CA LEU A 48 -13.61 10.11 -20.17
C LEU A 48 -13.67 10.58 -21.63
N ASP A 49 -12.98 11.67 -21.95
CA ASP A 49 -12.90 12.14 -23.33
C ASP A 49 -11.82 11.41 -24.15
N THR A 50 -11.71 11.76 -25.43
CA THR A 50 -10.74 11.16 -26.37
C THR A 50 -9.29 11.43 -26.02
N ASP A 51 -9.01 12.47 -25.23
CA ASP A 51 -7.67 12.84 -24.78
C ASP A 51 -7.31 12.13 -23.46
N GLY A 52 -8.24 11.33 -22.91
CA GLY A 52 -8.06 10.63 -21.64
C GLY A 52 -8.27 11.53 -20.42
N VAL A 53 -8.96 12.66 -20.58
CA VAL A 53 -9.28 13.60 -19.50
C VAL A 53 -10.72 13.38 -19.05
N ILE A 54 -10.95 13.38 -17.74
CA ILE A 54 -12.31 13.25 -17.19
C ILE A 54 -12.99 14.62 -17.21
N LYS A 55 -14.20 14.68 -17.77
CA LYS A 55 -15.00 15.90 -17.92
C LYS A 55 -16.45 15.67 -17.49
N THR A 56 -17.10 16.72 -17.02
CA THR A 56 -18.54 16.67 -16.72
C THR A 56 -19.36 16.49 -18.00
N ILE A 57 -20.35 15.61 -17.94
CA ILE A 57 -21.29 15.35 -19.04
C ILE A 57 -22.12 16.62 -19.31
N LYS A 58 -22.25 16.97 -20.58
CA LYS A 58 -23.08 18.11 -21.03
C LYS A 58 -24.08 17.72 -22.11
N ASN A 59 -23.69 16.80 -22.99
CA ASN A 59 -24.41 16.48 -24.23
C ASN A 59 -24.50 14.96 -24.44
N GLY A 60 -25.03 14.22 -23.46
CA GLY A 60 -25.34 12.79 -23.62
C GLY A 60 -24.13 11.87 -23.76
N GLN A 61 -22.94 12.30 -23.32
CA GLN A 61 -21.77 11.42 -23.25
C GLN A 61 -22.01 10.26 -22.30
N THR A 62 -21.40 9.11 -22.58
CA THR A 62 -21.51 7.91 -21.75
C THR A 62 -20.82 8.11 -20.40
N PRO A 63 -21.53 7.93 -19.27
CA PRO A 63 -20.93 8.01 -17.94
C PRO A 63 -19.79 7.02 -17.72
N LEU A 64 -18.85 7.40 -16.85
CA LEU A 64 -17.77 6.52 -16.39
C LEU A 64 -18.28 5.32 -15.61
N LEU A 65 -19.41 5.46 -14.89
CA LEU A 65 -19.93 4.39 -14.01
C LEU A 65 -20.13 3.06 -14.75
N GLY A 66 -20.55 3.09 -16.01
CA GLY A 66 -20.72 1.88 -16.84
C GLY A 66 -19.45 1.36 -17.49
N GLN A 67 -18.31 2.01 -17.27
CA GLN A 67 -17.01 1.70 -17.90
C GLN A 67 -15.97 1.25 -16.88
N VAL A 68 -16.10 1.67 -15.62
CA VAL A 68 -15.20 1.26 -14.55
C VAL A 68 -15.51 -0.16 -14.07
N SER A 69 -14.45 -0.86 -13.65
CA SER A 69 -14.52 -2.08 -12.86
C SER A 69 -14.42 -1.75 -11.37
N THR A 70 -14.70 -2.73 -10.52
CA THR A 70 -14.69 -2.58 -9.06
C THR A 70 -13.76 -3.61 -8.42
N LYS A 71 -13.06 -3.20 -7.36
CA LYS A 71 -12.23 -4.05 -6.51
C LYS A 71 -12.69 -3.84 -5.07
N GLU A 72 -13.22 -4.91 -4.48
CA GLU A 72 -13.53 -4.95 -3.04
C GLU A 72 -12.24 -5.20 -2.25
N VAL A 73 -12.06 -4.45 -1.17
CA VAL A 73 -10.92 -4.52 -0.25
C VAL A 73 -11.46 -4.47 1.17
N THR A 74 -11.08 -5.46 1.99
CA THR A 74 -11.40 -5.41 3.43
C THR A 74 -10.25 -4.73 4.16
N PHE A 75 -10.55 -3.63 4.84
CA PHE A 75 -9.58 -2.89 5.64
C PHE A 75 -10.24 -2.44 6.94
N ASN A 76 -9.57 -2.63 8.09
CA ASN A 76 -10.14 -2.38 9.42
C ASN A 76 -11.53 -3.01 9.61
N LYS A 77 -11.70 -4.26 9.14
CA LYS A 77 -12.94 -5.05 9.20
C LYS A 77 -14.13 -4.46 8.42
N VAL A 78 -13.88 -3.48 7.56
CA VAL A 78 -14.89 -2.86 6.67
C VAL A 78 -14.55 -3.16 5.21
N SER A 79 -15.57 -3.51 4.42
CA SER A 79 -15.41 -3.67 2.97
C SER A 79 -15.52 -2.30 2.29
N TYR A 80 -14.51 -1.99 1.48
CA TYR A 80 -14.42 -0.80 0.66
C TYR A 80 -14.43 -1.19 -0.81
N LYS A 81 -15.05 -0.36 -1.64
CA LYS A 81 -15.04 -0.50 -3.08
C LYS A 81 -14.12 0.55 -3.71
N ILE A 82 -13.08 0.08 -4.40
CA ILE A 82 -12.28 0.91 -5.29
C ILE A 82 -12.85 0.76 -6.70
N TYR A 83 -13.04 1.88 -7.40
CA TYR A 83 -13.36 1.85 -8.82
C TYR A 83 -12.09 2.05 -9.63
N TYR A 84 -11.97 1.39 -10.77
CA TYR A 84 -10.80 1.55 -11.64
C TYR A 84 -11.16 1.36 -13.11
N LEU A 85 -10.37 1.98 -13.97
CA LEU A 85 -10.45 1.86 -15.42
C LEU A 85 -9.09 1.42 -15.95
N ILE A 86 -9.04 0.24 -16.57
CA ILE A 86 -7.87 -0.23 -17.31
C ILE A 86 -7.93 0.37 -18.72
N GLN A 87 -7.00 1.27 -19.03
CA GLN A 87 -6.82 1.80 -20.39
C GLN A 87 -5.83 0.95 -21.18
N ASN A 88 -4.79 0.47 -20.49
CA ASN A 88 -3.90 -0.58 -20.97
C ASN A 88 -3.53 -1.50 -19.81
N GLN A 89 -3.66 -2.81 -20.01
CA GLN A 89 -3.33 -3.81 -19.00
C GLN A 89 -1.83 -3.87 -18.72
N GLY A 90 -1.00 -3.63 -19.73
CA GLY A 90 0.42 -3.99 -19.71
C GLY A 90 0.68 -5.44 -20.12
N VAL A 91 1.94 -5.82 -20.31
CA VAL A 91 2.32 -7.13 -20.88
C VAL A 91 3.30 -7.97 -20.05
N ASN A 92 4.01 -7.37 -19.09
CA ASN A 92 5.02 -8.06 -18.28
C ASN A 92 4.41 -8.60 -16.96
N LYS A 93 5.21 -8.72 -15.89
CA LYS A 93 4.72 -9.10 -14.56
C LYS A 93 3.85 -8.01 -13.95
N ASN A 94 2.88 -8.44 -13.15
CA ASN A 94 2.14 -7.61 -12.23
C ASN A 94 2.94 -7.44 -10.93
N PRO A 95 2.86 -6.29 -10.26
CA PRO A 95 3.46 -6.12 -8.95
C PRO A 95 2.68 -6.90 -7.89
N THR A 96 3.39 -7.36 -6.88
CA THR A 96 2.80 -7.72 -5.58
C THR A 96 2.44 -6.45 -4.79
N ARG A 97 1.90 -6.60 -3.58
CA ARG A 97 1.62 -5.46 -2.67
C ARG A 97 2.89 -4.84 -2.07
N PHE A 98 4.06 -5.44 -2.31
CA PHE A 98 5.34 -5.10 -1.68
C PHE A 98 6.45 -4.79 -2.68
N ASP A 99 6.20 -5.02 -3.97
CA ASP A 99 7.18 -4.74 -5.04
C ASP A 99 7.52 -3.25 -5.19
N SER A 100 8.59 -2.97 -5.92
CA SER A 100 8.90 -1.62 -6.39
C SER A 100 8.33 -1.39 -7.78
N VAL A 101 7.65 -0.25 -7.98
CA VAL A 101 7.02 0.11 -9.25
C VAL A 101 7.61 1.40 -9.82
N TYR A 102 7.92 1.39 -11.13
CA TYR A 102 8.36 2.56 -11.85
C TYR A 102 7.20 3.19 -12.59
N VAL A 103 6.80 4.39 -12.19
CA VAL A 103 5.51 4.98 -12.56
C VAL A 103 5.62 6.45 -12.95
N ASN A 104 4.58 6.94 -13.59
CA ASN A 104 4.23 8.37 -13.59
C ASN A 104 2.75 8.48 -13.18
N TYR A 105 2.39 9.49 -12.39
CA TYR A 105 1.04 9.65 -11.88
C TYR A 105 0.62 11.11 -11.68
N THR A 106 -0.67 11.33 -11.57
CA THR A 106 -1.27 12.60 -11.13
C THR A 106 -2.49 12.33 -10.28
N GLY A 107 -2.48 12.85 -9.05
CA GLY A 107 -3.57 12.77 -8.08
C GLY A 107 -4.49 13.99 -8.15
N HIS A 108 -5.80 13.73 -8.22
CA HIS A 108 -6.85 14.74 -8.24
C HIS A 108 -7.87 14.49 -7.13
N LEU A 109 -8.44 15.57 -6.61
CA LEU A 109 -9.69 15.53 -5.87
C LEU A 109 -10.88 15.44 -6.86
N LEU A 110 -12.07 15.13 -6.35
CA LEU A 110 -13.29 15.03 -7.17
C LEU A 110 -13.70 16.36 -7.82
N ASP A 111 -13.21 17.50 -7.30
CA ASP A 111 -13.42 18.82 -7.92
C ASP A 111 -12.39 19.15 -9.03
N SER A 112 -11.56 18.17 -9.42
CA SER A 112 -10.48 18.28 -10.40
C SER A 112 -9.24 19.06 -9.91
N THR A 113 -9.15 19.42 -8.63
CA THR A 113 -7.92 19.99 -8.06
C THR A 113 -6.81 18.96 -8.09
N VAL A 114 -5.70 19.26 -8.78
CA VAL A 114 -4.47 18.46 -8.72
C VAL A 114 -3.78 18.71 -7.39
N PHE A 115 -3.72 17.70 -6.53
CA PHE A 115 -3.05 17.80 -5.23
C PHE A 115 -1.60 17.28 -5.27
N ASP A 116 -1.30 16.38 -6.19
CA ASP A 116 0.04 15.79 -6.33
C ASP A 116 0.30 15.27 -7.75
N LYS A 117 1.56 15.27 -8.18
CA LYS A 117 2.00 14.67 -9.45
C LYS A 117 3.49 14.39 -9.45
N SER A 118 3.88 13.30 -10.09
CA SER A 118 5.29 13.06 -10.40
C SER A 118 5.77 13.99 -11.52
N GLN A 119 6.89 14.68 -11.31
CA GLN A 119 7.48 15.58 -12.33
C GLN A 119 8.23 14.81 -13.42
N ARG A 120 8.68 13.60 -13.09
CA ARG A 120 9.37 12.64 -13.95
C ARG A 120 8.93 11.24 -13.52
N LYS A 121 9.17 10.25 -14.38
CA LYS A 121 9.02 8.85 -13.99
C LYS A 121 9.81 8.59 -12.71
N THR A 122 9.22 7.91 -11.75
CA THR A 122 9.80 7.70 -10.42
C THR A 122 9.54 6.29 -9.92
N TRP A 123 10.47 5.78 -9.12
CA TRP A 123 10.26 4.57 -8.35
C TRP A 123 9.41 4.89 -7.12
N LEU A 124 8.45 4.03 -6.84
CA LEU A 124 7.71 3.97 -5.60
C LEU A 124 7.80 2.54 -5.08
N HIS A 125 8.02 2.41 -3.78
CA HIS A 125 8.01 1.11 -3.12
C HIS A 125 6.62 0.88 -2.53
N MET A 126 5.93 -0.19 -2.95
CA MET A 126 4.50 -0.39 -2.71
C MET A 126 4.14 -0.53 -1.23
N ASN A 127 5.06 -1.05 -0.42
CA ASN A 127 4.88 -1.20 1.03
C ASN A 127 4.63 0.16 1.74
N ASN A 128 5.12 1.26 1.17
CA ASN A 128 5.00 2.61 1.74
C ASN A 128 3.81 3.41 1.20
N LEU A 129 2.94 2.80 0.39
CA LEU A 129 1.83 3.50 -0.28
C LEU A 129 0.49 3.22 0.40
N ILE A 130 -0.48 4.10 0.14
CA ILE A 130 -1.86 3.92 0.62
C ILE A 130 -2.49 2.62 0.09
N GLU A 131 -3.44 2.07 0.84
CA GLU A 131 -4.12 0.81 0.49
C GLU A 131 -4.72 0.81 -0.91
N GLY A 132 -5.24 1.95 -1.37
CA GLY A 132 -5.77 2.07 -2.72
C GLY A 132 -4.75 1.73 -3.81
N TRP A 133 -3.49 2.14 -3.65
CA TRP A 133 -2.41 1.77 -4.56
C TRP A 133 -2.07 0.28 -4.43
N ARG A 134 -1.83 -0.19 -3.20
CA ARG A 134 -1.49 -1.58 -2.87
C ARG A 134 -2.48 -2.59 -3.44
N ASN A 135 -3.76 -2.23 -3.54
CA ASN A 135 -4.81 -3.13 -4.03
C ASN A 135 -5.14 -2.99 -5.53
N VAL A 136 -4.83 -1.87 -6.16
CA VAL A 136 -5.12 -1.64 -7.60
C VAL A 136 -3.96 -2.03 -8.49
N PHE A 137 -2.72 -1.68 -8.13
CA PHE A 137 -1.56 -1.93 -8.98
C PHE A 137 -1.34 -3.41 -9.35
N PRO A 138 -1.61 -4.39 -8.47
CA PRO A 138 -1.55 -5.81 -8.83
C PRO A 138 -2.52 -6.23 -9.94
N LEU A 139 -3.52 -5.40 -10.27
CA LEU A 139 -4.44 -5.59 -11.38
C LEU A 139 -3.87 -5.11 -12.72
N PHE A 140 -2.67 -4.52 -12.74
CA PHE A 140 -1.97 -4.03 -13.92
C PHE A 140 -0.62 -4.74 -14.06
N LYS A 141 0.01 -4.59 -15.23
CA LYS A 141 1.31 -5.18 -15.57
C LYS A 141 2.30 -4.11 -16.01
N GLY A 142 3.58 -4.34 -15.74
CA GLY A 142 4.65 -3.55 -16.31
C GLY A 142 4.74 -3.65 -17.84
N GLY A 143 5.50 -2.75 -18.44
CA GLY A 143 5.84 -2.78 -19.86
C GLY A 143 7.12 -3.56 -20.16
N ASN A 144 7.52 -3.52 -21.42
CA ASN A 144 8.82 -4.02 -21.87
C ASN A 144 9.80 -2.86 -22.01
N VAL A 145 11.03 -3.08 -21.56
CA VAL A 145 12.15 -2.16 -21.81
C VAL A 145 12.62 -2.35 -23.25
N VAL A 146 12.76 -1.26 -23.98
CA VAL A 146 13.32 -1.23 -25.33
C VAL A 146 14.53 -0.30 -25.32
N VAL A 147 15.67 -0.80 -25.78
CA VAL A 147 16.89 0.01 -25.94
C VAL A 147 16.95 0.51 -27.37
N ASN A 148 17.05 1.83 -27.53
CA ASN A 148 17.13 2.52 -28.80
C ASN A 148 18.57 2.51 -29.34
N PRO A 149 18.78 2.75 -30.66
CA PRO A 149 20.12 2.80 -31.25
C PRO A 149 21.07 3.86 -30.66
N ASP A 150 20.53 4.87 -29.98
CA ASP A 150 21.28 5.92 -29.29
C ASP A 150 21.56 5.58 -27.81
N GLU A 151 21.38 4.32 -27.42
CA GLU A 151 21.54 3.78 -26.06
C GLU A 151 20.52 4.31 -25.03
N SER A 152 19.58 5.17 -25.43
CA SER A 152 18.43 5.50 -24.59
C SER A 152 17.51 4.30 -24.44
N PHE A 153 16.69 4.29 -23.38
CA PHE A 153 15.69 3.25 -23.18
C PHE A 153 14.30 3.84 -23.01
N ASP A 154 13.32 3.10 -23.51
CA ASP A 154 11.90 3.40 -23.41
C ASP A 154 11.12 2.21 -22.83
N PHE A 155 9.89 2.48 -22.43
CA PHE A 155 8.95 1.46 -21.97
C PHE A 155 7.78 1.41 -22.94
N VAL A 156 7.54 0.25 -23.53
CA VAL A 156 6.41 0.03 -24.46
C VAL A 156 5.41 -0.95 -23.87
N ASN A 157 4.15 -0.82 -24.27
CA ASN A 157 3.05 -1.67 -23.82
C ASN A 157 2.94 -1.75 -22.28
N HIS A 158 3.15 -0.63 -21.61
CA HIS A 158 3.07 -0.52 -20.15
C HIS A 158 1.62 -0.40 -19.67
N GLY A 159 1.38 -0.77 -18.41
CA GLY A 159 0.08 -0.56 -17.78
C GLY A 159 -0.29 0.93 -17.78
N LYS A 160 -1.57 1.23 -17.96
CA LYS A 160 -2.12 2.58 -17.89
C LYS A 160 -3.55 2.51 -17.37
N GLY A 161 -3.85 3.31 -16.36
CA GLY A 161 -5.17 3.28 -15.75
C GLY A 161 -5.54 4.53 -14.98
N ILE A 162 -6.78 4.51 -14.52
CA ILE A 162 -7.34 5.47 -13.59
C ILE A 162 -7.94 4.71 -12.41
N MET A 163 -7.71 5.17 -11.20
CA MET A 163 -8.33 4.60 -10.00
C MET A 163 -9.01 5.68 -9.17
N PHE A 164 -10.14 5.31 -8.56
CA PHE A 164 -10.96 6.17 -7.72
C PHE A 164 -11.07 5.51 -6.35
N ILE A 165 -10.39 6.10 -5.38
CA ILE A 165 -10.09 5.49 -4.09
C ILE A 165 -10.95 6.18 -3.01
N PRO A 166 -11.71 5.42 -2.20
CA PRO A 166 -12.41 5.98 -1.05
C PRO A 166 -11.39 6.47 0.00
N SER A 167 -11.74 7.52 0.74
CA SER A 167 -10.87 8.14 1.74
C SER A 167 -10.37 7.16 2.81
N GLY A 168 -11.17 6.15 3.16
CA GLY A 168 -10.80 5.10 4.12
C GLY A 168 -9.62 4.21 3.69
N LEU A 169 -9.36 4.10 2.38
CA LEU A 169 -8.20 3.42 1.80
C LEU A 169 -7.10 4.41 1.36
N ALA A 170 -7.23 5.66 1.78
CA ALA A 170 -6.30 6.75 1.52
C ALA A 170 -5.93 7.45 2.84
N TYR A 171 -6.21 8.75 2.98
CA TYR A 171 -5.78 9.57 4.11
C TYR A 171 -6.82 9.70 5.23
N GLN A 172 -7.96 8.99 5.17
CA GLN A 172 -8.96 8.92 6.24
C GLN A 172 -9.38 10.32 6.74
N ASN A 173 -9.54 10.52 8.05
CA ASN A 173 -9.81 11.81 8.68
C ASN A 173 -8.56 12.69 8.87
N ARG A 174 -7.49 12.48 8.10
CA ARG A 174 -6.27 13.29 8.19
C ARG A 174 -6.16 14.18 6.96
N ALA A 175 -6.22 15.49 7.18
CA ALA A 175 -5.91 16.45 6.13
C ALA A 175 -4.42 16.42 5.79
N GLN A 176 -4.09 16.49 4.49
CA GLN A 176 -2.71 16.51 4.00
C GLN A 176 -2.57 17.46 2.80
N GLY A 177 -1.87 18.58 3.00
CA GLY A 177 -1.68 19.57 1.94
C GLY A 177 -3.01 20.12 1.42
N LEU A 178 -3.33 19.83 0.16
CA LEU A 178 -4.61 20.20 -0.47
C LEU A 178 -5.73 19.18 -0.23
N ILE A 179 -5.42 18.00 0.32
CA ILE A 179 -6.38 16.95 0.60
C ILE A 179 -7.06 17.27 1.93
N ALA A 180 -8.36 17.55 1.90
CA ALA A 180 -9.17 17.67 3.11
C ALA A 180 -9.43 16.29 3.74
N GLU A 181 -9.79 16.27 5.02
CA GLU A 181 -10.25 15.05 5.69
C GLU A 181 -11.38 14.37 4.89
N ASN A 182 -11.40 13.05 4.90
CA ASN A 182 -12.43 12.21 4.29
C ASN A 182 -12.61 12.45 2.79
N SER A 183 -11.53 12.81 2.08
CA SER A 183 -11.58 13.07 0.63
C SER A 183 -11.31 11.79 -0.18
N PRO A 184 -12.25 11.37 -1.05
CA PRO A 184 -11.94 10.40 -2.10
C PRO A 184 -10.94 10.97 -3.11
N LEU A 185 -10.10 10.10 -3.66
CA LEU A 185 -9.00 10.49 -4.54
C LEU A 185 -9.15 9.85 -5.91
N ILE A 186 -8.68 10.54 -6.94
CA ILE A 186 -8.55 10.02 -8.30
C ILE A 186 -7.07 10.03 -8.68
N PHE A 187 -6.54 8.91 -9.14
CA PHE A 187 -5.20 8.86 -9.70
C PHE A 187 -5.23 8.41 -11.15
N TYR A 188 -4.59 9.19 -12.01
CA TYR A 188 -4.14 8.75 -13.32
C TYR A 188 -2.74 8.22 -13.18
N PHE A 189 -2.42 7.08 -13.81
CA PHE A 189 -1.08 6.53 -13.75
C PHE A 189 -0.70 5.73 -14.99
N ASP A 190 0.61 5.67 -15.22
CA ASP A 190 1.29 4.73 -16.10
C ASP A 190 2.22 3.84 -15.23
N LEU A 191 2.16 2.51 -15.42
CA LEU A 191 3.01 1.52 -14.76
C LEU A 191 4.04 0.97 -15.74
N TYR A 192 5.21 1.60 -15.78
CA TYR A 192 6.25 1.32 -16.76
C TYR A 192 7.00 0.02 -16.49
N PHE A 193 7.34 -0.23 -15.23
CA PHE A 193 8.15 -1.37 -14.84
C PHE A 193 7.83 -1.81 -13.42
N VAL A 194 8.07 -3.08 -13.15
CA VAL A 194 7.89 -3.71 -11.84
C VAL A 194 9.20 -4.40 -11.51
N GLU A 195 9.75 -4.11 -10.34
CA GLU A 195 10.87 -4.83 -9.75
C GLU A 195 10.39 -5.60 -8.53
N THR A 196 10.79 -6.86 -8.41
CA THR A 196 10.41 -7.66 -7.24
C THR A 196 11.26 -7.18 -6.07
N ALA A 197 10.62 -6.88 -4.94
CA ALA A 197 11.33 -6.41 -3.76
C ALA A 197 11.90 -7.58 -2.95
N ASP A 198 13.07 -7.33 -2.37
CA ASP A 198 13.85 -8.13 -1.44
C ASP A 198 14.62 -7.08 -0.62
N ASP A 199 14.00 -6.63 0.49
CA ASP A 199 14.41 -5.39 1.17
C ASP A 199 15.64 -5.59 2.06
N ASP A 200 15.83 -6.78 2.64
CA ASP A 200 17.01 -7.16 3.43
C ASP A 200 18.11 -7.84 2.60
N ASN A 201 17.81 -8.23 1.35
CA ASN A 201 18.72 -8.86 0.39
C ASN A 201 19.17 -10.26 0.80
N ASP A 202 18.27 -11.05 1.36
CA ASP A 202 18.54 -12.39 1.86
C ASP A 202 18.20 -13.54 0.88
N LEU A 203 17.78 -13.20 -0.35
CA LEU A 203 17.31 -14.09 -1.43
C LEU A 203 15.86 -14.58 -1.30
N VAL A 204 15.12 -14.16 -0.27
CA VAL A 204 13.68 -14.37 -0.16
C VAL A 204 12.97 -13.07 -0.54
N PRO A 205 12.23 -13.02 -1.66
CA PRO A 205 11.46 -11.84 -1.99
C PRO A 205 10.38 -11.56 -0.95
N ASN A 206 10.13 -10.30 -0.59
CA ASN A 206 9.17 -9.90 0.45
C ASN A 206 7.83 -10.65 0.38
N PHE A 207 7.28 -10.84 -0.84
CA PHE A 207 5.97 -11.48 -1.01
C PHE A 207 5.94 -12.97 -0.63
N LYS A 208 7.09 -13.64 -0.55
CA LYS A 208 7.19 -15.04 -0.10
C LYS A 208 7.15 -15.16 1.43
N GLU A 209 7.25 -14.04 2.15
CA GLU A 209 7.36 -13.99 3.61
C GLU A 209 6.03 -13.66 4.29
N ASP A 210 4.95 -13.53 3.51
CA ASP A 210 3.57 -13.64 4.01
C ASP A 210 3.27 -15.11 4.31
N LEU A 211 3.82 -15.60 5.43
CA LEU A 211 3.77 -17.02 5.82
C LEU A 211 2.35 -17.48 6.13
N ASN A 212 1.52 -16.57 6.63
CA ASN A 212 0.15 -16.87 7.02
C ASN A 212 -0.89 -16.62 5.89
N ALA A 213 -0.45 -16.12 4.74
CA ALA A 213 -1.23 -15.80 3.55
C ALA A 213 -2.39 -14.80 3.77
N ASN A 214 -2.23 -13.86 4.71
CA ASN A 214 -3.20 -12.80 4.95
C ASN A 214 -3.03 -11.59 4.00
N GLY A 215 -1.97 -11.59 3.19
CA GLY A 215 -1.63 -10.55 2.23
C GLY A 215 -0.79 -9.41 2.79
N GLU A 216 -0.32 -9.49 4.03
CA GLU A 216 0.60 -8.58 4.72
C GLU A 216 1.88 -9.35 5.08
N VAL A 217 3.02 -8.67 5.04
CA VAL A 217 4.32 -9.26 5.44
C VAL A 217 4.84 -8.63 6.74
N ILE A 218 4.14 -7.59 7.23
CA ILE A 218 4.59 -6.76 8.33
C ILE A 218 4.32 -7.39 9.70
N ASP A 219 3.48 -8.42 9.76
CA ASP A 219 3.11 -9.13 10.98
C ASP A 219 3.68 -10.56 11.09
N ASP A 220 4.41 -11.03 10.08
CA ASP A 220 5.16 -12.28 10.13
C ASP A 220 6.58 -12.04 10.67
N ASP A 221 6.86 -12.67 11.82
CA ASP A 221 8.08 -12.52 12.64
C ASP A 221 8.35 -13.91 13.26
N THR A 222 9.25 -14.67 12.64
CA THR A 222 9.46 -16.09 12.94
C THR A 222 10.15 -16.30 14.29
N ASP A 223 11.14 -15.48 14.65
CA ASP A 223 11.91 -15.62 15.88
C ASP A 223 11.38 -14.78 17.07
N GLY A 224 10.50 -13.82 16.79
CA GLY A 224 9.82 -12.98 17.77
C GLY A 224 10.63 -11.78 18.25
N ASP A 225 11.65 -11.35 17.52
CA ASP A 225 12.51 -10.21 17.90
C ASP A 225 11.91 -8.83 17.57
N LYS A 226 10.78 -8.81 16.84
CA LYS A 226 10.00 -7.66 16.34
C LYS A 226 10.52 -7.00 15.07
N ILE A 227 11.46 -7.64 14.37
CA ILE A 227 11.78 -7.34 12.99
C ILE A 227 10.95 -8.31 12.15
N PRO A 228 10.04 -7.84 11.29
CA PRO A 228 9.33 -8.73 10.39
C PRO A 228 10.32 -9.39 9.43
N ASN A 229 10.06 -10.64 9.05
CA ASN A 229 10.97 -11.46 8.24
C ASN A 229 11.52 -10.70 7.02
N TYR A 230 10.67 -9.99 6.26
CA TYR A 230 11.10 -9.24 5.06
C TYR A 230 12.07 -8.07 5.29
N LEU A 231 12.44 -7.81 6.54
CA LEU A 231 13.46 -6.85 6.96
C LEU A 231 14.52 -7.49 7.87
N ASP A 232 14.47 -8.81 8.07
CA ASP A 232 15.38 -9.59 8.90
C ASP A 232 16.22 -10.50 8.02
N THR A 233 17.53 -10.53 8.27
CA THR A 233 18.44 -11.37 7.48
C THR A 233 18.67 -12.76 8.09
N ASP A 234 18.10 -13.03 9.27
CA ASP A 234 18.23 -14.24 10.09
C ASP A 234 16.85 -14.57 10.69
N ASP A 235 15.89 -14.87 9.82
CA ASP A 235 14.45 -14.99 10.10
C ASP A 235 14.11 -15.82 11.34
N ASP A 236 14.78 -16.96 11.54
CA ASP A 236 14.53 -17.88 12.65
C ASP A 236 15.43 -17.64 13.88
N GLY A 237 16.38 -16.72 13.74
CA GLY A 237 17.35 -16.30 14.75
C GLY A 237 18.26 -17.43 15.22
N ASP A 238 18.63 -18.37 14.36
CA ASP A 238 19.59 -19.44 14.66
C ASP A 238 21.07 -18.98 14.56
N GLY A 239 21.29 -17.81 13.95
CA GLY A 239 22.59 -17.17 13.77
C GLY A 239 23.27 -17.51 12.44
N ILE A 240 22.61 -18.19 11.51
CA ILE A 240 22.96 -18.35 10.09
C ILE A 240 22.06 -17.41 9.31
N LEU A 241 22.62 -16.64 8.37
CA LEU A 241 21.78 -15.74 7.57
C LEU A 241 20.91 -16.58 6.63
N THR A 242 19.65 -16.18 6.40
CA THR A 242 18.70 -16.82 5.47
C THR A 242 19.36 -17.14 4.12
N ARG A 243 20.12 -16.19 3.56
CA ARG A 243 20.88 -16.38 2.31
C ARG A 243 21.90 -17.51 2.36
N ASP A 244 22.54 -17.71 3.50
CA ASP A 244 23.57 -18.73 3.70
C ASP A 244 22.97 -20.13 3.94
N GLU A 245 21.63 -20.23 4.01
CA GLU A 245 20.87 -21.47 4.15
C GLU A 245 20.36 -22.04 2.82
N ASP A 246 20.72 -21.40 1.71
CA ASP A 246 20.74 -22.01 0.36
C ASP A 246 21.89 -23.04 0.28
N ILE A 247 21.66 -24.20 0.90
CA ILE A 247 22.58 -25.33 1.01
C ILE A 247 22.94 -25.88 -0.36
N ASN A 248 21.97 -25.93 -1.26
CA ASN A 248 22.14 -26.54 -2.58
C ASN A 248 22.76 -25.56 -3.61
N LYS A 249 22.77 -24.25 -3.31
CA LYS A 249 23.33 -23.15 -4.11
C LYS A 249 22.60 -22.91 -5.43
N ASP A 250 21.29 -23.11 -5.47
CA ASP A 250 20.44 -22.79 -6.61
C ASP A 250 19.92 -21.35 -6.60
N GLY A 251 20.17 -20.61 -5.52
CA GLY A 251 19.73 -19.25 -5.30
C GLY A 251 18.31 -19.11 -4.74
N ASP A 252 17.73 -20.18 -4.18
CA ASP A 252 16.38 -20.19 -3.60
C ASP A 252 16.35 -20.91 -2.23
N PRO A 253 16.66 -20.20 -1.11
CA PRO A 253 16.64 -20.80 0.23
C PRO A 253 15.24 -21.28 0.64
N THR A 254 14.17 -20.85 -0.06
CA THR A 254 12.79 -21.22 0.28
C THR A 254 12.46 -22.69 0.03
N ASN A 255 13.34 -23.43 -0.65
CA ASN A 255 13.14 -24.84 -0.98
C ASN A 255 14.05 -25.81 -0.22
N ASP A 256 14.98 -25.30 0.59
CA ASP A 256 15.94 -26.11 1.32
C ASP A 256 15.41 -26.49 2.70
N ASP A 257 15.35 -27.80 2.98
CA ASP A 257 14.90 -28.40 4.25
C ASP A 257 15.85 -29.56 4.57
N SER A 258 16.84 -29.30 5.42
CA SER A 258 17.96 -30.22 5.66
C SER A 258 17.57 -31.40 6.54
N ASN A 259 16.55 -31.21 7.40
CA ASN A 259 16.10 -32.22 8.36
C ASN A 259 14.81 -32.96 7.92
N GLY A 260 14.15 -32.50 6.87
CA GLY A 260 13.02 -33.13 6.21
C GLY A 260 11.70 -33.01 6.98
N ASN A 261 11.55 -31.99 7.83
CA ASN A 261 10.34 -31.79 8.64
C ASN A 261 9.25 -30.97 7.93
N GLY A 262 9.55 -30.44 6.73
CA GLY A 262 8.64 -29.64 5.92
C GLY A 262 8.65 -28.14 6.23
N ILE A 263 9.56 -27.67 7.09
CA ILE A 263 9.84 -26.26 7.35
C ILE A 263 11.16 -25.92 6.64
N PRO A 264 11.20 -24.90 5.77
CA PRO A 264 12.46 -24.46 5.19
C PRO A 264 13.48 -24.08 6.26
N ASN A 265 14.77 -24.31 5.97
CA ASN A 265 15.89 -24.03 6.87
C ASN A 265 15.79 -22.64 7.54
N TYR A 266 15.60 -21.58 6.73
CA TYR A 266 15.51 -20.20 7.19
C TYR A 266 14.33 -19.87 8.12
N LEU A 267 13.41 -20.81 8.31
CA LEU A 267 12.28 -20.70 9.23
C LEU A 267 12.35 -21.74 10.36
N ASP A 268 13.43 -22.51 10.48
CA ASP A 268 13.59 -23.63 11.40
C ASP A 268 14.84 -23.51 12.29
N LYS A 269 14.66 -22.78 13.39
CA LYS A 269 15.66 -22.60 14.44
C LYS A 269 16.24 -23.91 15.01
N THR A 270 15.55 -25.03 14.78
CA THR A 270 15.97 -26.35 15.27
C THR A 270 16.83 -27.13 14.27
N ASP A 271 16.93 -26.65 13.03
CA ASP A 271 17.88 -27.18 12.07
C ASP A 271 19.31 -27.00 12.62
N LYS A 272 20.16 -27.97 12.31
CA LYS A 272 21.56 -28.00 12.75
C LYS A 272 22.45 -27.97 11.54
N ILE A 273 22.29 -26.92 10.74
CA ILE A 273 23.17 -26.63 9.64
C ILE A 273 24.57 -26.38 10.22
N LYS A 274 25.54 -27.16 9.76
CA LYS A 274 26.93 -26.98 10.22
C LYS A 274 27.54 -25.82 9.46
N LYS A 275 27.85 -24.72 10.16
CA LYS A 275 28.72 -23.65 9.62
C LYS A 275 30.02 -24.28 9.09
N SER A 276 30.25 -24.19 7.77
CA SER A 276 31.46 -24.70 7.10
C SER A 276 32.60 -23.71 7.20
#